data_AF-A0A7S4B7P7-F1
#
_entry.id   AF-A0A7S4B7P7-F1
#
_cell.length_a   1.000
_cell.length_b   1.000
_cell.length_c   1.000
_cell.angle_alpha   90.00
_cell.angle_beta   90.00
_cell.angle_gamma   90.00
#
_symmetry.space_group_name_H-M   'P 1'
#
loop_
_entity.id
_entity.type
_entity.pdbx_description
1 polymer ?
#
loop_
_entity_poly.entity_id
_entity_poly.type
_entity_poly.pdbx_seq_one_letter_code
_entity_poly.pdbx_strand_id
1 'polypeptide(L)'
;METQHQSIPDVLELAEPSMESIAAALADAEATDHALCREIEELRVAAELKVAQALPELEAISEDLWSINDQFEGLRGGMEQSAALVRRVGAELTSLREAKAKVAESIALVEMLLQIDRCEAETTSALSAGDFESAVKLAQQLGSHAAEAGDALDRETAERIAHLGDKVGRAVDVQLESALSSAEIGAVGRFCKLLSPLGRGEEGAAKYVDFCAKQLAAVVETADGGGEPRVRVPQQLSRLLRRVAELLAASAQTYANDGGDAT
;
A
#
# COMPACT_ATOMS: atom_id res chain seq x y z
N MET A 1 -49.77 95.97 -87.77
CA MET A 1 -51.11 95.49 -87.41
C MET A 1 -51.32 94.17 -88.14
N GLU A 2 -52.04 93.24 -87.50
CA GLU A 2 -52.28 91.81 -87.86
C GLU A 2 -51.13 90.88 -87.42
N THR A 3 -51.13 90.32 -86.20
CA THR A 3 -51.92 89.21 -85.58
C THR A 3 -51.53 87.80 -86.03
N GLN A 4 -51.08 87.01 -85.03
CA GLN A 4 -51.45 85.62 -84.72
C GLN A 4 -51.48 84.59 -85.87
N HIS A 5 -50.71 83.50 -85.74
CA HIS A 5 -51.06 82.34 -84.92
C HIS A 5 -49.89 81.34 -84.86
N GLN A 6 -49.55 80.91 -83.64
CA GLN A 6 -48.90 79.63 -83.38
C GLN A 6 -49.84 78.50 -83.81
N SER A 7 -49.29 77.50 -84.49
CA SER A 7 -49.86 76.15 -84.49
C SER A 7 -48.75 75.12 -84.33
N ILE A 8 -48.91 74.36 -83.26
CA ILE A 8 -48.17 73.18 -82.83
C ILE A 8 -48.25 72.12 -83.94
N PRO A 9 -47.15 71.42 -84.32
CA PRO A 9 -47.29 70.13 -84.97
C PRO A 9 -47.65 69.12 -83.88
N ASP A 10 -48.95 68.95 -83.77
CA ASP A 10 -49.61 68.00 -82.90
C ASP A 10 -49.47 66.60 -83.52
N VAL A 11 -49.44 65.60 -82.65
CA VAL A 11 -49.62 64.17 -82.93
C VAL A 11 -48.39 63.44 -83.52
N LEU A 12 -47.66 62.78 -82.61
CA LEU A 12 -46.99 61.50 -82.88
C LEU A 12 -47.94 60.62 -83.70
N GLU A 13 -47.59 60.33 -84.96
CA GLU A 13 -48.20 59.25 -85.74
C GLU A 13 -48.07 57.95 -84.95
N LEU A 14 -49.12 57.64 -84.19
CA LEU A 14 -49.46 56.27 -83.81
C LEU A 14 -49.85 55.59 -85.11
N ALA A 15 -48.85 55.03 -85.80
CA ALA A 15 -49.09 54.14 -86.93
C ALA A 15 -50.05 53.05 -86.44
N GLU A 16 -51.27 53.04 -86.96
CA GLU A 16 -52.20 51.94 -86.73
C GLU A 16 -51.49 50.67 -87.20
N PRO A 17 -51.24 49.69 -86.31
CA PRO A 17 -50.55 48.49 -86.72
C PRO A 17 -51.39 47.83 -87.80
N SER A 18 -50.79 47.61 -88.97
CA SER A 18 -51.48 46.93 -90.06
C SER A 18 -52.01 45.59 -89.54
N MET A 19 -53.14 45.12 -90.07
CA MET A 19 -53.68 43.80 -89.73
C MET A 19 -52.63 42.69 -89.89
N GLU A 20 -51.68 42.87 -90.81
CA GLU A 20 -50.52 42.00 -91.00
C GLU A 20 -49.52 42.07 -89.83
N SER A 21 -49.29 43.25 -89.23
CA SER A 21 -48.46 43.41 -88.03
C SER A 21 -49.09 42.79 -86.79
N ILE A 22 -50.42 42.88 -86.64
CA ILE A 22 -51.16 42.24 -85.53
C ILE A 22 -51.15 40.72 -85.72
N ALA A 23 -51.37 40.24 -86.94
CA ALA A 23 -51.31 38.81 -87.26
C ALA A 23 -49.90 38.22 -87.06
N ALA A 24 -48.85 38.98 -87.39
CA ALA A 24 -47.46 38.59 -87.15
C ALA A 24 -47.13 38.53 -85.64
N ALA A 25 -47.60 39.51 -84.85
CA ALA A 25 -47.41 39.50 -83.40
C ALA A 25 -48.18 38.37 -82.70
N LEU A 26 -49.38 38.03 -83.20
CA LEU A 26 -50.14 36.88 -82.70
C LEU A 26 -49.45 35.56 -83.05
N ALA A 27 -48.93 35.41 -84.27
CA ALA A 27 -48.18 34.22 -84.69
C ALA A 27 -46.87 34.07 -83.88
N ASP A 28 -46.20 35.17 -83.54
CA ASP A 28 -45.02 35.17 -82.66
C ASP A 28 -45.39 34.79 -81.22
N ALA A 29 -46.49 35.33 -80.70
CA ALA A 29 -47.02 34.95 -79.38
C ALA A 29 -47.40 33.46 -79.32
N GLU A 30 -48.05 32.92 -80.35
CA GLU A 30 -48.37 31.49 -80.46
C GLU A 30 -47.10 30.62 -80.57
N ALA A 31 -46.10 31.07 -81.32
CA ALA A 31 -44.82 30.38 -81.44
C ALA A 31 -44.04 30.36 -80.12
N THR A 32 -44.04 31.47 -79.38
CA THR A 32 -43.42 31.57 -78.05
C THR A 32 -44.16 30.75 -77.00
N ASP A 33 -45.50 30.75 -77.00
CA ASP A 33 -46.30 29.91 -76.10
C ASP A 33 -46.06 28.42 -76.35
N HIS A 34 -45.98 28.00 -77.61
CA HIS A 34 -45.61 26.64 -77.97
C HIS A 34 -44.16 26.28 -77.58
N ALA A 35 -43.22 27.22 -77.70
CA ALA A 35 -41.84 27.00 -77.26
C ALA A 35 -41.75 26.84 -75.74
N LEU A 36 -42.43 27.71 -74.98
CA LEU A 36 -42.50 27.64 -73.52
C LEU A 36 -43.20 26.37 -73.04
N CYS A 37 -44.29 25.96 -73.68
CA CYS A 37 -44.96 24.70 -73.37
C CYS A 37 -44.04 23.49 -73.56
N ARG A 38 -43.20 23.49 -74.61
CA ARG A 38 -42.20 22.42 -74.82
C ARG A 38 -41.10 22.46 -73.76
N GLU A 39 -40.57 23.64 -73.45
CA GLU A 39 -39.54 23.79 -72.42
C GLU A 39 -40.05 23.36 -71.04
N ILE A 40 -41.28 23.72 -70.68
CA ILE A 40 -41.93 23.28 -69.45
C ILE A 40 -42.07 21.75 -69.41
N GLU A 41 -42.49 21.13 -70.51
CA GLU A 41 -42.63 19.67 -70.59
C GLU A 41 -41.26 18.99 -70.49
N GLU A 42 -40.23 19.50 -71.16
CA GLU A 42 -38.86 18.99 -71.07
C GLU A 42 -38.30 19.10 -69.64
N LEU A 43 -38.51 20.24 -68.97
CA LEU A 43 -38.14 20.43 -67.58
C LEU A 43 -38.91 19.51 -66.64
N ARG A 44 -40.22 19.29 -66.88
CA ARG A 44 -41.04 18.36 -66.09
C ARG A 44 -40.51 16.94 -66.21
N VAL A 45 -40.28 16.47 -67.44
CA VAL A 45 -39.73 15.12 -67.69
C VAL A 45 -38.33 14.97 -67.09
N ALA A 46 -37.47 15.98 -67.21
CA ALA A 46 -36.14 15.96 -66.61
C ALA A 46 -36.20 15.92 -65.07
N ALA A 47 -37.14 16.64 -64.46
CA ALA A 47 -37.37 16.61 -63.01
C ALA A 47 -37.93 15.25 -62.56
N GLU A 48 -38.93 14.71 -63.24
CA GLU A 48 -39.49 13.38 -62.98
C GLU A 48 -38.43 12.29 -63.09
N LEU A 49 -37.56 12.35 -64.10
CA LEU A 49 -36.45 11.40 -64.27
C LEU A 49 -35.44 11.49 -63.12
N LYS A 50 -35.04 12.71 -62.71
CA LYS A 50 -34.14 12.91 -61.57
C LYS A 50 -34.73 12.38 -60.27
N VAL A 51 -36.02 12.61 -60.04
CA VAL A 51 -36.74 12.10 -58.87
C VAL A 51 -36.82 10.58 -58.91
N ALA A 52 -37.15 10.00 -60.06
CA ALA A 52 -37.22 8.55 -60.24
C ALA A 52 -35.86 7.86 -60.05
N GLN A 53 -34.75 8.54 -60.35
CA GLN A 53 -33.39 8.03 -60.10
C GLN A 53 -32.95 8.19 -58.64
N ALA A 54 -33.28 9.32 -58.00
CA ALA A 54 -32.83 9.62 -56.64
C ALA A 54 -33.63 8.89 -55.54
N LEU A 55 -34.92 8.61 -55.77
CA LEU A 55 -35.78 7.93 -54.78
C LEU A 55 -35.26 6.53 -54.39
N PRO A 56 -34.91 5.64 -55.34
CA PRO A 56 -34.37 4.32 -54.99
C PRO A 56 -33.03 4.40 -54.25
N GLU A 57 -32.16 5.34 -54.63
CA GLU A 57 -30.89 5.56 -53.92
C GLU A 57 -31.13 6.02 -52.48
N LEU A 58 -32.09 6.91 -52.27
CA LEU A 58 -32.46 7.39 -50.94
C LEU A 58 -33.09 6.27 -50.09
N GLU A 59 -33.94 5.43 -50.68
CA GLU A 59 -34.51 4.25 -50.02
C GLU A 59 -33.41 3.28 -49.59
N ALA A 60 -32.48 2.94 -50.48
CA ALA A 60 -31.35 2.06 -50.16
C ALA A 60 -30.48 2.64 -49.03
N ILE A 61 -30.15 3.94 -49.09
CA ILE A 61 -29.40 4.61 -48.02
C ILE A 61 -30.18 4.56 -46.69
N SER A 62 -31.51 4.71 -46.74
CA SER A 62 -32.34 4.64 -45.53
C SER A 62 -32.33 3.24 -44.91
N GLU A 63 -32.40 2.18 -45.72
CA GLU A 63 -32.32 0.80 -45.25
C GLU A 63 -30.95 0.49 -44.63
N ASP A 64 -29.87 0.94 -45.27
CA ASP A 64 -28.52 0.82 -44.74
C ASP A 64 -28.37 1.53 -43.40
N LEU A 65 -28.92 2.74 -43.26
CA LEU A 65 -28.90 3.49 -42.00
C LEU A 65 -29.67 2.79 -40.89
N TRP A 66 -30.83 2.19 -41.19
CA TRP A 66 -31.57 1.36 -40.24
C TRP A 66 -30.76 0.14 -39.79
N SER A 67 -30.13 -0.57 -40.73
CA SER A 67 -29.27 -1.71 -40.43
C SER A 67 -28.08 -1.32 -39.54
N ILE A 68 -27.43 -0.20 -39.86
CA ILE A 68 -26.33 0.34 -39.06
C ILE A 68 -26.81 0.73 -37.65
N ASN A 69 -27.99 1.34 -37.52
CA ASN A 69 -28.56 1.67 -36.23
C ASN A 69 -28.79 0.42 -35.37
N ASP A 70 -29.36 -0.64 -35.94
CA ASP A 70 -29.57 -1.92 -35.24
C ASP A 70 -28.25 -2.54 -34.78
N GLN A 71 -27.19 -2.45 -35.60
CA GLN A 71 -25.85 -2.89 -35.23
C GLN A 71 -25.27 -2.08 -34.07
N PHE A 72 -25.47 -0.76 -34.06
CA PHE A 72 -25.04 0.10 -32.95
C PHE A 72 -25.80 -0.21 -31.65
N GLU A 73 -27.10 -0.50 -31.72
CA GLU A 73 -27.88 -0.91 -30.56
C GLU A 73 -27.39 -2.26 -30.01
N GLY A 74 -27.11 -3.22 -30.88
CA GLY A 74 -26.50 -4.49 -30.51
C GLY A 74 -25.13 -4.33 -29.84
N LEU A 75 -24.27 -3.47 -30.40
CA LEU A 75 -22.96 -3.16 -29.83
C LEU A 75 -23.09 -2.50 -28.45
N ARG A 76 -24.01 -1.54 -28.30
CA ARG A 76 -24.30 -0.89 -27.01
C ARG A 76 -24.71 -1.91 -25.96
N GLY A 77 -25.63 -2.82 -26.29
CA GLY A 77 -26.04 -3.90 -25.40
C GLY A 77 -24.88 -4.82 -25.01
N GLY A 78 -24.01 -5.17 -25.96
CA GLY A 78 -22.79 -5.95 -25.69
C GLY A 78 -21.80 -5.22 -24.78
N MET A 79 -21.61 -3.92 -24.98
CA MET A 79 -20.75 -3.09 -24.11
C MET A 79 -21.30 -3.01 -22.69
N GLU A 80 -22.61 -2.86 -22.51
CA GLU A 80 -23.25 -2.82 -21.19
C GLU A 80 -23.10 -4.16 -20.44
N GLN A 81 -23.30 -5.28 -21.14
CA GLN A 81 -23.09 -6.62 -20.58
C GLN A 81 -21.63 -6.85 -20.18
N SER A 82 -20.68 -6.46 -21.04
CA SER A 82 -19.25 -6.55 -20.75
C SER A 82 -18.85 -5.68 -19.56
N ALA A 83 -19.36 -4.45 -19.48
CA ALA A 83 -19.13 -3.56 -18.34
C ALA A 83 -19.72 -4.12 -17.03
N ALA A 84 -20.86 -4.80 -17.08
CA ALA A 84 -21.43 -5.49 -15.92
C ALA A 84 -20.56 -6.67 -15.47
N LEU A 85 -20.04 -7.46 -16.41
CA LEU A 85 -19.13 -8.58 -16.13
C LEU A 85 -17.82 -8.09 -15.52
N VAL A 86 -17.21 -7.04 -16.07
CA VAL A 86 -15.99 -6.44 -15.54
C VAL A 86 -16.19 -5.93 -14.11
N ARG A 87 -17.34 -5.29 -13.82
CA ARG A 87 -17.67 -4.84 -12.45
C ARG A 87 -17.78 -6.03 -11.48
N ARG A 88 -18.44 -7.11 -11.88
CA ARG A 88 -18.56 -8.33 -11.06
C ARG A 88 -17.20 -8.95 -10.79
N VAL A 89 -16.39 -9.18 -11.83
CA VAL A 89 -15.04 -9.74 -11.71
C VAL A 89 -14.15 -8.83 -10.87
N GLY A 90 -14.28 -7.51 -11.00
CA GLY A 90 -13.58 -6.54 -10.16
C GLY A 90 -13.91 -6.70 -8.68
N ALA A 91 -15.20 -6.85 -8.33
CA ALA A 91 -15.63 -7.08 -6.95
C ALA A 91 -15.16 -8.42 -6.38
N GLU A 92 -15.17 -9.49 -7.20
CA GLU A 92 -14.62 -10.80 -6.83
C GLU A 92 -13.10 -10.74 -6.62
N LEU A 93 -12.38 -9.96 -7.42
CA LEU A 93 -10.94 -9.77 -7.26
C LEU A 93 -10.61 -8.99 -5.97
N THR A 94 -11.39 -7.97 -5.62
CA THR A 94 -11.20 -7.22 -4.37
C THR A 94 -11.45 -8.09 -3.14
N SER A 95 -12.52 -8.90 -3.14
CA SER A 95 -12.79 -9.81 -2.03
C SER A 95 -11.72 -10.89 -1.89
N LEU A 96 -11.19 -11.41 -3.01
CA LEU A 96 -10.08 -12.35 -3.01
C LEU A 96 -8.80 -11.73 -2.45
N ARG A 97 -8.52 -10.45 -2.74
CA ARG A 97 -7.36 -9.73 -2.20
C ARG A 97 -7.47 -9.54 -0.69
N GLU A 98 -8.65 -9.17 -0.19
CA GLU A 98 -8.91 -9.06 1.25
C GLU A 98 -8.76 -10.41 1.95
N ALA A 99 -9.29 -11.48 1.36
CA ALA A 99 -9.11 -12.84 1.88
C ALA A 99 -7.63 -13.25 1.91
N LYS A 100 -6.88 -12.94 0.85
CA LYS A 100 -5.43 -13.20 0.80
C LYS A 100 -4.68 -12.45 1.89
N ALA A 101 -5.02 -11.18 2.17
CA ALA A 101 -4.40 -10.41 3.24
C ALA A 101 -4.63 -11.06 4.61
N LYS A 102 -5.87 -11.46 4.91
CA LYS A 102 -6.21 -12.17 6.16
C LYS A 102 -5.49 -13.51 6.30
N VAL A 103 -5.34 -14.26 5.20
CA VAL A 103 -4.58 -15.51 5.20
C VAL A 103 -3.11 -15.25 5.47
N ALA A 104 -2.52 -14.20 4.89
CA ALA A 104 -1.12 -13.84 5.16
C ALA A 104 -0.90 -13.45 6.62
N GLU A 105 -1.80 -12.67 7.22
CA GLU A 105 -1.79 -12.33 8.65
C GLU A 105 -1.89 -13.59 9.53
N SER A 106 -2.79 -14.51 9.16
CA SER A 106 -2.96 -15.78 9.88
C SER A 106 -1.72 -16.68 9.79
N ILE A 107 -1.06 -16.73 8.63
CA ILE A 107 0.19 -17.48 8.45
C ILE A 107 1.30 -16.88 9.31
N ALA A 108 1.46 -15.54 9.31
CA ALA A 108 2.46 -14.88 10.14
C ALA A 108 2.24 -15.17 11.63
N LEU A 109 0.97 -15.17 12.08
CA LEU A 109 0.63 -15.53 13.46
C LEU A 109 0.98 -17.01 13.77
N VAL A 110 0.65 -17.94 12.87
CA VAL A 110 0.99 -19.35 13.05
C VAL A 110 2.50 -19.56 13.09
N GLU A 111 3.27 -18.90 12.22
CA GLU A 111 4.73 -18.96 12.22
C GLU A 111 5.31 -18.45 13.55
N MET A 112 4.77 -17.36 14.09
CA MET A 112 5.16 -16.83 15.38
C MET A 112 4.85 -17.81 16.53
N LEU A 113 3.65 -18.41 16.55
CA LEU A 113 3.28 -19.41 17.56
C LEU A 113 4.19 -20.65 17.48
N LEU A 114 4.54 -21.10 16.28
CA LEU A 114 5.51 -22.20 16.09
C LEU A 114 6.92 -21.83 16.58
N GLN A 115 7.33 -20.57 16.41
CA GLN A 115 8.59 -20.08 16.96
C GLN A 115 8.57 -20.05 18.49
N ILE A 116 7.46 -19.66 19.10
CA ILE A 116 7.25 -19.71 20.55
C ILE A 116 7.39 -21.15 21.07
N ASP A 117 6.65 -22.10 20.49
CA ASP A 117 6.70 -23.52 20.89
C ASP A 117 8.12 -24.09 20.76
N ARG A 118 8.80 -23.75 19.65
CA ARG A 118 10.17 -24.17 19.42
C ARG A 118 11.14 -23.57 20.44
N CYS A 119 11.03 -22.27 20.71
CA CYS A 119 11.87 -21.59 21.70
C CYS A 119 11.61 -22.12 23.11
N GLU A 120 10.36 -22.43 23.47
CA GLU A 120 10.02 -23.07 24.74
C GLU A 120 10.71 -24.43 24.90
N ALA A 121 10.62 -25.28 23.87
CA ALA A 121 11.25 -26.60 23.86
C ALA A 121 12.78 -26.50 23.93
N GLU A 122 13.39 -25.62 23.14
CA GLU A 122 14.84 -25.39 23.13
C GLU A 122 15.32 -24.81 24.48
N THR A 123 14.57 -23.88 25.08
CA THR A 123 14.87 -23.33 26.41
C THR A 123 14.85 -24.42 27.48
N THR A 124 13.82 -25.28 27.45
CA THR A 124 13.69 -26.41 28.39
C THR A 124 14.82 -27.42 28.21
N SER A 125 15.22 -27.70 26.96
CA SER A 125 16.36 -28.58 26.66
C SER A 125 17.67 -27.97 27.13
N ALA A 126 17.92 -26.68 26.88
CA ALA A 126 19.15 -26.01 27.32
C ALA A 126 19.24 -25.99 28.86
N LEU A 127 18.12 -25.74 29.54
CA LEU A 127 18.04 -25.75 30.99
C LEU A 127 18.33 -27.15 31.57
N SER A 128 17.79 -28.21 30.96
CA SER A 128 18.05 -29.59 31.41
C SER A 128 19.48 -30.06 31.10
N ALA A 129 20.12 -29.52 30.06
CA ALA A 129 21.53 -29.75 29.74
C ALA A 129 22.51 -28.94 30.63
N GLY A 130 21.99 -28.00 31.43
CA GLY A 130 22.82 -27.08 32.23
C GLY A 130 23.48 -25.96 31.43
N ASP A 131 23.06 -25.73 30.19
CA ASP A 131 23.51 -24.60 29.37
C ASP A 131 22.66 -23.36 29.69
N PHE A 132 23.00 -22.69 30.79
CA PHE A 132 22.28 -21.52 31.27
C PHE A 132 22.42 -20.29 30.35
N GLU A 133 23.52 -20.17 29.60
CA GLU A 133 23.70 -19.04 28.68
C GLU A 133 22.72 -19.13 27.51
N SER A 134 22.60 -20.32 26.92
CA SER A 134 21.62 -20.57 25.85
C SER A 134 20.19 -20.48 26.38
N ALA A 135 19.90 -21.07 27.54
CA ALA A 135 18.55 -21.02 28.13
C ALA A 135 18.08 -19.58 28.39
N VAL A 136 18.97 -18.70 28.87
CA VAL A 136 18.65 -17.30 29.12
C VAL A 136 18.42 -16.52 27.82
N LYS A 137 19.24 -16.74 26.79
CA LYS A 137 19.04 -16.11 25.48
C LYS A 137 17.71 -16.54 24.85
N LEU A 138 17.41 -17.84 24.89
CA LEU A 138 16.16 -18.38 24.34
C LEU A 138 14.94 -17.90 25.14
N ALA A 139 15.04 -17.78 26.48
CA ALA A 139 13.97 -17.20 27.30
C ALA A 139 13.73 -15.71 26.98
N GLN A 140 14.79 -14.94 26.70
CA GLN A 140 14.67 -13.55 26.25
C GLN A 140 13.96 -13.47 24.88
N GLN A 141 14.36 -14.31 23.92
CA GLN A 141 13.71 -14.39 22.60
C GLN A 141 12.26 -14.83 22.71
N LEU A 142 11.95 -15.78 23.58
CA LEU A 142 10.60 -16.22 23.87
C LEU A 142 9.75 -15.05 24.42
N GLY A 143 10.32 -14.23 25.32
CA GLY A 143 9.69 -13.02 25.82
C GLY A 143 9.40 -11.98 24.74
N SER A 144 10.33 -11.76 23.79
CA SER A 144 10.10 -10.83 22.68
C SER A 144 9.02 -11.35 21.72
N HIS A 145 9.04 -12.65 21.37
CA HIS A 145 8.00 -13.24 20.53
C HIS A 145 6.62 -13.22 21.22
N ALA A 146 6.58 -13.41 22.54
CA ALA A 146 5.35 -13.30 23.29
C ALA A 146 4.77 -11.88 23.30
N ALA A 147 5.65 -10.87 23.44
CA ALA A 147 5.24 -9.47 23.35
C ALA A 147 4.75 -9.10 21.94
N GLU A 148 5.37 -9.63 20.88
CA GLU A 148 4.93 -9.44 19.49
C GLU A 148 3.57 -10.10 19.20
N ALA A 149 3.27 -11.24 19.83
CA ALA A 149 1.95 -11.89 19.69
C ALA A 149 0.84 -11.10 20.38
N GLY A 150 1.13 -10.45 21.50
CA GLY A 150 0.17 -9.67 22.28
C GLY A 150 -1.10 -10.47 22.60
N ASP A 151 -2.26 -9.92 22.24
CA ASP A 151 -3.58 -10.52 22.50
C ASP A 151 -3.88 -11.77 21.68
N ALA A 152 -3.03 -12.11 20.68
CA ALA A 152 -3.19 -13.33 19.90
C ALA A 152 -2.71 -14.58 20.67
N LEU A 153 -1.95 -14.39 21.75
CA LEU A 153 -1.57 -15.46 22.67
C LEU A 153 -2.75 -15.82 23.57
N ASP A 154 -3.03 -17.12 23.65
CA ASP A 154 -3.93 -17.63 24.65
C ASP A 154 -3.31 -17.52 26.05
N ARG A 155 -4.18 -17.34 27.04
CA ARG A 155 -3.79 -17.16 28.45
C ARG A 155 -2.93 -18.31 28.96
N GLU A 156 -3.19 -19.54 28.52
CA GLU A 156 -2.42 -20.72 28.93
C GLU A 156 -0.98 -20.65 28.42
N THR A 157 -0.76 -20.31 27.15
CA THR A 157 0.60 -20.13 26.61
C THR A 157 1.33 -18.96 27.25
N ALA A 158 0.66 -17.83 27.48
CA ALA A 158 1.26 -16.70 28.20
C ALA A 158 1.73 -17.09 29.61
N GLU A 159 0.92 -17.86 30.35
CA GLU A 159 1.27 -18.38 31.67
C GLU A 159 2.44 -19.39 31.61
N ARG A 160 2.48 -20.25 30.59
CA ARG A 160 3.60 -21.19 30.37
C ARG A 160 4.92 -20.47 30.11
N ILE A 161 4.91 -19.44 29.26
CA ILE A 161 6.09 -18.62 28.96
C ILE A 161 6.61 -17.92 30.21
N ALA A 162 5.71 -17.28 30.98
CA ALA A 162 6.06 -16.63 32.24
C ALA A 162 6.66 -17.63 33.23
N HIS A 163 6.05 -18.81 33.36
CA HIS A 163 6.55 -19.87 34.24
C HIS A 163 7.94 -20.37 33.83
N LEU A 164 8.20 -20.47 32.52
CA LEU A 164 9.51 -20.87 32.02
C LEU A 164 10.57 -19.80 32.30
N GLY A 165 10.25 -18.52 32.11
CA GLY A 165 11.10 -17.40 32.49
C GLY A 165 11.49 -17.44 33.97
N ASP A 166 10.52 -17.64 34.85
CA ASP A 166 10.74 -17.79 36.30
C ASP A 166 11.60 -19.01 36.63
N LYS A 167 11.45 -20.10 35.88
CA LYS A 167 12.23 -21.32 36.07
C LYS A 167 13.69 -21.12 35.67
N VAL A 168 13.94 -20.44 34.55
CA VAL A 168 15.29 -20.08 34.09
C VAL A 168 15.93 -19.12 35.10
N GLY A 169 15.22 -18.09 35.55
CA GLY A 169 15.70 -17.15 36.56
C GLY A 169 16.12 -17.83 37.86
N ARG A 170 15.25 -18.71 38.39
CA ARG A 170 15.57 -19.48 39.61
C ARG A 170 16.78 -20.39 39.44
N ALA A 171 16.93 -21.03 38.28
CA ALA A 171 18.09 -21.89 38.03
C ALA A 171 19.40 -21.08 37.99
N VAL A 172 19.39 -19.89 37.37
CA VAL A 172 20.53 -18.97 37.38
C VAL A 172 20.85 -18.50 38.80
N ASP A 173 19.83 -18.16 39.61
CA ASP A 173 20.03 -17.76 41.01
C ASP A 173 20.69 -18.85 41.84
N VAL A 174 20.23 -20.11 41.74
CA VAL A 174 20.82 -21.25 42.45
C VAL A 174 22.30 -21.44 42.08
N GLN A 175 22.64 -21.31 40.79
CA GLN A 175 24.02 -21.42 40.34
C GLN A 175 24.88 -20.22 40.76
N LEU A 176 24.29 -19.02 40.79
CA LEU A 176 24.96 -17.83 41.29
C LEU A 176 25.28 -17.95 42.79
N GLU A 177 24.34 -18.42 43.60
CA GLU A 177 24.55 -18.66 45.03
C GLU A 177 25.64 -19.71 45.27
N SER A 178 25.63 -20.80 44.51
CA SER A 178 26.69 -21.81 44.53
C SER A 178 28.06 -21.19 44.19
N ALA A 179 28.15 -20.38 43.13
CA ALA A 179 29.39 -19.71 42.73
C ALA A 179 29.87 -18.66 43.78
N LEU A 180 28.95 -17.96 44.43
CA LEU A 180 29.25 -17.03 45.51
C LEU A 180 29.81 -17.78 46.73
N SER A 181 29.24 -18.94 47.05
CA SER A 181 29.69 -19.78 48.17
C SER A 181 31.07 -20.41 47.94
N SER A 182 31.38 -20.79 46.70
CA SER A 182 32.68 -21.34 46.29
C SER A 182 33.75 -20.29 46.03
N ALA A 183 33.37 -19.01 46.09
CA ALA A 183 34.23 -17.86 45.81
C ALA A 183 34.88 -17.88 44.40
N GLU A 184 34.25 -18.55 43.42
CA GLU A 184 34.80 -18.66 42.07
C GLU A 184 34.50 -17.40 41.25
N ILE A 185 35.46 -16.46 41.22
CA ILE A 185 35.35 -15.15 40.53
C ILE A 185 34.82 -15.29 39.08
N GLY A 186 35.32 -16.31 38.35
CA GLY A 186 34.95 -16.54 36.96
C GLY A 186 33.48 -16.95 36.77
N ALA A 187 32.94 -17.77 37.66
CA ALA A 187 31.55 -18.21 37.62
C ALA A 187 30.60 -17.11 38.11
N VAL A 188 30.94 -16.41 39.21
CA VAL A 188 30.12 -15.31 39.75
C VAL A 188 29.91 -14.22 38.68
N GLY A 189 30.98 -13.79 38.01
CA GLY A 189 30.87 -12.79 36.95
C GLY A 189 30.09 -13.26 35.72
N ARG A 190 30.09 -14.57 35.42
CA ARG A 190 29.29 -15.15 34.32
C ARG A 190 27.80 -15.15 34.69
N PHE A 191 27.43 -15.68 35.85
CA PHE A 191 26.03 -15.75 36.27
C PHE A 191 25.41 -14.37 36.57
N CYS A 192 26.17 -13.42 37.13
CA CYS A 192 25.69 -12.04 37.28
C CYS A 192 25.33 -11.38 35.94
N LYS A 193 26.06 -11.68 34.86
CA LYS A 193 25.75 -11.15 33.51
C LYS A 193 24.45 -11.72 32.94
N LEU A 194 24.14 -12.97 33.27
CA LEU A 194 22.93 -13.65 32.79
C LEU A 194 21.64 -13.08 33.40
N LEU A 195 21.72 -12.30 34.49
CA LEU A 195 20.55 -11.63 35.05
C LEU A 195 20.10 -10.41 34.22
N SER A 196 20.98 -9.80 33.42
CA SER A 196 20.65 -8.66 32.57
C SER A 196 19.58 -8.96 31.50
N PRO A 197 19.72 -9.99 30.64
CA PRO A 197 18.68 -10.35 29.66
C PRO A 197 17.37 -10.85 30.28
N LEU A 198 17.35 -11.13 31.59
CA LEU A 198 16.14 -11.45 32.35
C LEU A 198 15.49 -10.22 33.02
N GLY A 199 15.96 -9.01 32.73
CA GLY A 199 15.45 -7.78 33.35
C GLY A 199 15.93 -7.53 34.79
N ARG A 200 16.89 -8.32 35.28
CA ARG A 200 17.44 -8.26 36.67
C ARG A 200 18.91 -7.79 36.69
N GLY A 201 19.29 -6.93 35.75
CA GLY A 201 20.67 -6.45 35.59
C GLY A 201 21.21 -5.73 36.82
N GLU A 202 20.39 -4.90 37.47
CA GLU A 202 20.79 -4.15 38.68
C GLU A 202 21.09 -5.09 39.86
N GLU A 203 20.26 -6.11 40.06
CA GLU A 203 20.49 -7.12 41.08
C GLU A 203 21.79 -7.90 40.80
N GLY A 204 22.02 -8.27 39.54
CA GLY A 204 23.27 -8.91 39.14
C GLY A 204 24.50 -8.04 39.38
N ALA A 205 24.42 -6.75 39.07
CA ALA A 205 25.49 -5.79 39.33
C ALA A 205 25.74 -5.61 40.84
N ALA A 206 24.70 -5.46 41.65
CA ALA A 206 24.79 -5.33 43.09
C ALA A 206 25.47 -6.56 43.73
N LYS A 207 25.01 -7.78 43.38
CA LYS A 207 25.61 -9.03 43.86
C LYS A 207 27.09 -9.15 43.46
N TYR A 208 27.45 -8.70 42.25
CA TYR A 208 28.85 -8.72 41.80
C TYR A 208 29.72 -7.73 42.56
N VAL A 209 29.22 -6.52 42.82
CA VAL A 209 29.92 -5.50 43.61
C VAL A 209 30.15 -5.99 45.04
N ASP A 210 29.12 -6.54 45.69
CA ASP A 210 29.21 -7.11 47.04
C ASP A 210 30.24 -8.24 47.13
N PHE A 211 30.26 -9.11 46.12
CA PHE A 211 31.27 -10.15 46.01
C PHE A 211 32.68 -9.57 45.90
N CYS A 212 32.88 -8.58 45.02
CA CYS A 212 34.17 -7.91 44.87
C CYS A 212 34.61 -7.24 46.17
N ALA A 213 33.70 -6.55 46.87
CA ALA A 213 33.99 -5.88 48.14
C ALA A 213 34.43 -6.88 49.23
N LYS A 214 33.77 -8.03 49.33
CA LYS A 214 34.16 -9.11 50.26
C LYS A 214 35.55 -9.68 49.93
N GLN A 215 35.85 -9.90 48.65
CA GLN A 215 37.17 -10.36 48.21
C GLN A 215 38.26 -9.32 48.50
N LEU A 216 37.96 -8.04 48.29
CA LEU A 216 38.82 -6.91 48.62
C LEU A 216 39.13 -6.85 50.13
N ALA A 217 38.11 -6.94 50.97
CA ALA A 217 38.26 -6.91 52.43
C ALA A 217 39.15 -8.07 52.93
N ALA A 218 38.92 -9.29 52.44
CA ALA A 218 39.73 -10.45 52.81
C ALA A 218 41.21 -10.28 52.43
N VAL A 219 41.51 -9.67 51.29
CA VAL A 219 42.89 -9.37 50.87
C VAL A 219 43.54 -8.32 51.79
N VAL A 220 42.79 -7.29 52.19
CA VAL A 220 43.30 -6.23 53.07
C VAL A 220 43.58 -6.76 54.49
N GLU A 221 42.70 -7.60 55.04
CA GLU A 221 42.91 -8.21 56.37
C GLU A 221 44.14 -9.13 56.41
N THR A 222 44.46 -9.82 55.31
CA THR A 222 45.69 -10.63 55.22
C THR A 222 46.98 -9.80 55.12
N ALA A 223 46.89 -8.52 54.74
CA ALA A 223 48.04 -7.63 54.61
C ALA A 223 48.45 -6.94 55.94
N ASP A 224 47.54 -6.86 56.91
CA ASP A 224 47.80 -6.28 58.25
C ASP A 224 48.55 -7.25 59.20
N GLY A 225 48.90 -8.45 58.74
CA GLY A 225 49.61 -9.50 59.50
C GLY A 225 51.12 -9.31 59.74
N GLY A 226 51.70 -8.15 59.42
CA GLY A 226 53.08 -7.80 59.80
C GLY A 226 54.11 -7.88 58.68
N GLY A 227 54.35 -6.74 58.03
CA GLY A 227 55.50 -6.51 57.16
C GLY A 227 55.21 -5.48 56.06
N GLU A 228 55.68 -4.24 56.27
CA GLU A 228 55.71 -3.06 55.37
C GLU A 228 54.59 -2.87 54.30
N PRO A 229 53.93 -1.69 54.23
CA PRO A 229 52.82 -1.45 53.32
C PRO A 229 53.34 -1.19 51.89
N ARG A 230 53.69 -2.25 51.16
CA ARG A 230 53.71 -2.21 49.70
C ARG A 230 52.36 -2.72 49.24
N VAL A 231 51.39 -1.81 49.11
CA VAL A 231 50.07 -2.09 48.50
C VAL A 231 50.29 -2.42 47.01
N ARG A 232 50.78 -3.63 46.73
CA ARG A 232 50.65 -4.24 45.41
C ARG A 232 49.21 -4.73 45.37
N VAL A 233 48.31 -3.89 44.83
CA VAL A 233 46.97 -4.34 44.43
C VAL A 233 47.18 -5.61 43.61
N PRO A 234 46.74 -6.80 44.09
CA PRO A 234 46.95 -8.04 43.36
C PRO A 234 46.40 -7.86 41.95
N GLN A 235 47.08 -8.35 40.91
CA GLN A 235 46.61 -8.18 39.52
C GLN A 235 45.15 -8.65 39.35
N GLN A 236 44.73 -9.65 40.12
CA GLN A 236 43.33 -10.11 40.21
C GLN A 236 42.35 -9.00 40.62
N LEU A 237 42.75 -8.13 41.54
CA LEU A 237 41.95 -7.06 42.11
C LEU A 237 41.82 -5.87 41.15
N SER A 238 42.89 -5.55 40.42
CA SER A 238 42.82 -4.59 39.31
C SER A 238 41.92 -5.08 38.15
N ARG A 239 41.87 -6.39 37.91
CA ARG A 239 40.95 -7.01 36.93
C ARG A 239 39.51 -6.98 37.42
N LEU A 240 39.26 -7.24 38.70
CA LEU A 240 37.93 -7.15 39.32
C LEU A 240 37.37 -5.72 39.20
N LEU A 241 38.13 -4.70 39.59
CA LEU A 241 37.70 -3.30 39.48
C LEU A 241 37.40 -2.87 38.05
N ARG A 242 38.22 -3.31 37.07
CA ARG A 242 37.96 -3.06 35.65
C ARG A 242 36.67 -3.73 35.17
N ARG A 243 36.41 -4.96 35.63
CA ARG A 243 35.23 -5.74 35.23
C ARG A 243 33.95 -5.23 35.89
N VAL A 244 34.03 -4.70 37.11
CA VAL A 244 32.94 -3.95 37.75
C VAL A 244 32.61 -2.69 36.93
N ALA A 245 33.62 -1.94 36.49
CA ALA A 245 33.40 -0.76 35.65
C ALA A 245 32.76 -1.12 34.28
N GLU A 246 33.17 -2.23 33.66
CA GLU A 246 32.54 -2.74 32.42
C GLU A 246 31.08 -3.16 32.62
N LEU A 247 30.76 -3.80 33.75
CA LEU A 247 29.39 -4.21 34.08
C LEU A 247 28.47 -3.01 34.34
N LEU A 248 28.95 -2.00 35.07
CA LEU A 248 28.23 -0.76 35.31
C LEU A 248 28.01 0.04 34.02
N ALA A 249 28.98 0.03 33.10
CA ALA A 249 28.83 0.66 31.79
C ALA A 249 27.83 -0.09 30.89
N ALA A 250 27.86 -1.43 30.90
CA ALA A 250 26.91 -2.25 30.15
C ALA A 250 25.48 -2.06 30.66
N SER A 251 25.25 -2.01 31.99
CA SER A 251 23.92 -1.73 32.55
C SER A 251 23.42 -0.33 32.20
N ALA A 252 24.30 0.67 32.10
CA ALA A 252 23.92 2.03 31.71
C ALA A 252 23.53 2.15 30.22
N GLN A 253 24.10 1.32 29.34
CA GLN A 253 23.77 1.31 27.91
C GLN A 253 22.46 0.61 27.60
N THR A 254 22.04 -0.40 28.39
CA THR A 254 20.71 -1.01 28.25
C THR A 254 19.60 0.00 28.53
N TYR A 255 19.79 0.88 29.52
CA TYR A 255 18.85 1.98 29.81
C TYR A 255 18.78 3.06 28.73
N ALA A 256 19.87 3.33 28.02
CA ALA A 256 19.88 4.31 26.93
C ALA A 256 19.12 3.83 25.68
N ASN A 257 19.00 2.51 25.49
CA ASN A 257 18.26 1.93 24.37
C ASN A 257 16.77 1.67 24.69
N ASP A 258 16.41 1.43 25.96
CA ASP A 258 15.00 1.29 26.38
C ASP A 258 14.29 2.62 26.67
N GLY A 259 15.03 3.71 26.88
CA GLY A 259 14.48 5.06 27.11
C GLY A 259 14.14 5.86 25.86
N GLY A 260 14.21 5.25 24.67
CA GLY A 260 14.14 5.92 23.37
C GLY A 260 12.76 5.97 22.69
N ASP A 261 11.71 5.43 23.30
CA ASP A 261 10.37 5.35 22.67
C ASP A 261 9.26 5.88 23.59
N ALA A 262 9.48 7.09 24.09
CA ALA A 262 8.45 7.89 24.75
C ALA A 262 8.48 9.35 24.26
N THR A 263 8.22 9.54 22.97
CA THR A 263 7.58 10.77 22.43
C THR A 263 6.75 10.44 21.21
#